data_AF-A0A3L7K2K3-F1
#
_entry.id   AF-A0A3L7K2K3-F1
#
_cell.length_a   1.000
_cell.length_b   1.000
_cell.length_c   1.000
_cell.angle_alpha   90.00
_cell.angle_beta   90.00
_cell.angle_gamma   90.00
#
_symmetry.space_group_name_H-M   'P 1'
#
loop_
_entity.id
_entity.type
_entity.pdbx_description
1 polymer ?
#
loop_
_entity_poly.entity_id
_entity_poly.type
_entity_poly.pdbx_seq_one_letter_code
_entity_poly.pdbx_strand_id
1 'polypeptide(L)'
;MLAFFVAISAIGAFIKIPSGVGSVALDSAPAMVAGVLASTWSGGIAAAGGHILSAMLSGFPLGPLHVIIALEMSLLAICFSLFYRKGYRKVAIVQFVIGNGVAAPLPFIPILGMGFYYSMLFPLIIASILNVSISCLVIERYRRKI
;
A
#
# COMPACT_ATOMS: atom_id res chain seq x y z
N MET A 1 18.62 -1.42 5.15
CA MET A 1 17.82 -1.47 3.88
C MET A 1 16.32 -1.35 4.13
N LEU A 2 15.73 -2.14 5.06
CA LEU A 2 14.32 -1.99 5.44
C LEU A 2 13.95 -0.59 5.96
N ALA A 3 14.73 -0.05 6.91
CA ALA A 3 14.50 1.30 7.45
C ALA A 3 14.49 2.40 6.37
N PHE A 4 15.29 2.25 5.32
CA PHE A 4 15.30 3.17 4.18
C PHE A 4 13.98 3.13 3.41
N PHE A 5 13.42 1.95 3.13
CA PHE A 5 12.12 1.85 2.48
C PHE A 5 10.97 2.34 3.34
N VAL A 6 11.02 2.11 4.66
CA VAL A 6 10.05 2.72 5.61
C VAL A 6 10.14 4.24 5.55
N ALA A 7 11.36 4.81 5.55
CA ALA A 7 11.56 6.25 5.45
C ALA A 7 11.04 6.81 4.11
N ILE A 8 11.28 6.13 2.99
CA ILE A 8 10.71 6.57 1.70
C ILE A 8 9.19 6.41 1.71
N SER A 9 8.63 5.36 2.30
CA SER A 9 7.17 5.22 2.47
C SER A 9 6.59 6.39 3.26
N ALA A 10 7.28 6.85 4.32
CA ALA A 10 6.89 8.06 5.04
C ALA A 10 7.00 9.34 4.18
N ILE A 11 7.98 9.44 3.28
CA ILE A 11 8.04 10.54 2.31
C ILE A 11 6.86 10.45 1.32
N GLY A 12 6.58 9.26 0.79
CA GLY A 12 5.44 9.00 -0.09
C GLY A 12 4.09 9.29 0.58
N ALA A 13 4.04 9.16 1.90
CA ALA A 13 2.86 9.50 2.68
C ALA A 13 2.47 10.99 2.64
N PHE A 14 3.39 11.91 2.28
CA PHE A 14 3.05 13.31 2.05
C PHE A 14 2.33 13.54 0.72
N ILE A 15 2.45 12.60 -0.22
CA ILE A 15 1.73 12.66 -1.50
C ILE A 15 0.36 12.01 -1.30
N LYS A 16 -0.59 12.82 -0.84
CA LYS A 16 -1.95 12.39 -0.51
C LYS A 16 -2.82 12.25 -1.75
N ILE A 17 -3.68 11.24 -1.75
CA ILE A 17 -4.76 11.10 -2.71
C ILE A 17 -6.04 11.66 -2.07
N PRO A 18 -6.70 12.65 -2.70
CA PRO A 18 -7.93 13.23 -2.16
C PRO A 18 -8.96 12.15 -1.81
N SER A 19 -9.36 12.14 -0.55
CA SER A 19 -10.26 11.14 0.03
C SER A 19 -10.91 11.71 1.28
N GLY A 20 -12.04 11.12 1.69
CA GLY A 20 -12.69 11.47 2.96
C GLY A 20 -11.84 11.14 4.20
N VAL A 21 -10.79 10.34 4.02
CA VAL A 21 -9.83 9.95 5.05
C VAL A 21 -8.44 10.38 4.61
N GLY A 22 -7.86 11.41 5.24
CA GLY A 22 -6.59 12.00 4.80
C GLY A 22 -5.36 11.08 4.80
N SER A 23 -5.46 9.82 5.22
CA SER A 23 -4.35 8.86 5.28
C SER A 23 -4.07 8.14 3.96
N VAL A 24 -4.93 8.24 2.93
CA VAL A 24 -4.68 7.62 1.61
C VAL A 24 -3.53 8.34 0.89
N ALA A 25 -2.46 7.61 0.56
CA ALA A 25 -1.23 8.20 0.03
C ALA A 25 -0.41 7.25 -0.87
N LEU A 26 0.82 7.66 -1.22
CA LEU A 26 1.79 6.87 -1.98
C LEU A 26 2.80 6.11 -1.10
N ASP A 27 2.37 5.70 0.10
CA ASP A 27 3.18 5.00 1.10
C ASP A 27 3.45 3.52 0.76
N SER A 28 2.66 2.92 -0.13
CA SER A 28 2.79 1.50 -0.52
C SER A 28 3.82 1.26 -1.61
N ALA A 29 4.12 2.25 -2.43
CA ALA A 29 5.03 2.12 -3.56
C ALA A 29 6.43 1.69 -3.12
N PRO A 30 7.07 2.36 -2.14
CA PRO A 30 8.39 1.97 -1.65
C PRO A 30 8.36 0.60 -0.96
N ALA A 31 7.26 0.28 -0.28
CA ALA A 31 7.08 -1.03 0.36
C ALA A 31 7.05 -2.18 -0.64
N MET A 32 6.30 -2.07 -1.73
CA MET A 32 6.30 -3.07 -2.80
C MET A 32 7.67 -3.22 -3.47
N VAL A 33 8.41 -2.11 -3.65
CA VAL A 33 9.80 -2.17 -4.15
C VAL A 33 10.70 -2.92 -3.17
N ALA A 34 10.60 -2.64 -1.86
CA ALA A 34 11.34 -3.35 -0.81
C ALA A 34 11.03 -4.85 -0.85
N GLY A 35 9.75 -5.18 -1.01
CA GLY A 35 9.23 -6.52 -1.11
C GLY A 35 9.82 -7.33 -2.26
N VAL A 36 9.95 -6.71 -3.43
CA VAL A 36 10.51 -7.37 -4.61
C VAL A 36 12.03 -7.39 -4.61
N LEU A 37 12.70 -6.29 -4.26
CA LEU A 37 14.16 -6.16 -4.38
C LEU A 37 14.94 -6.65 -3.15
N ALA A 38 14.40 -6.52 -1.93
CA ALA A 38 15.07 -6.96 -0.70
C ALA A 38 14.55 -8.32 -0.24
N SER A 39 13.38 -8.37 0.41
CA SER A 39 12.72 -9.61 0.80
C SER A 39 11.20 -9.43 0.86
N THR A 40 10.44 -10.50 0.65
CA THR A 40 8.97 -10.48 0.79
C THR A 40 8.52 -9.86 2.11
N TRP A 41 9.16 -10.24 3.22
CA TRP A 41 8.87 -9.72 4.56
C TRP A 41 9.22 -8.23 4.70
N SER A 42 10.29 -7.78 4.06
CA SER A 42 10.62 -6.35 4.02
C SER A 42 9.51 -5.53 3.39
N GLY A 43 8.81 -6.08 2.38
CA GLY A 43 7.66 -5.39 1.78
C GLY A 43 6.48 -5.25 2.72
N GLY A 44 6.13 -6.32 3.45
CA GLY A 44 5.06 -6.27 4.46
C GLY A 44 5.35 -5.28 5.59
N ILE A 45 6.55 -5.37 6.18
CA ILE A 45 6.94 -4.48 7.29
C ILE A 45 7.00 -3.02 6.82
N ALA A 46 7.52 -2.76 5.62
CA ALA A 46 7.54 -1.42 5.05
C ALA A 46 6.13 -0.88 4.78
N ALA A 47 5.20 -1.71 4.32
CA ALA A 47 3.82 -1.30 4.09
C ALA A 47 3.10 -0.95 5.40
N ALA A 48 3.23 -1.82 6.42
CA ALA A 48 2.67 -1.55 7.75
C ALA A 48 3.25 -0.26 8.35
N GLY A 49 4.59 -0.15 8.40
CA GLY A 49 5.25 1.04 8.96
C GLY A 49 4.93 2.31 8.18
N GLY A 50 4.98 2.25 6.85
CA GLY A 50 4.62 3.35 5.97
C GLY A 50 3.19 3.84 6.20
N HIS A 51 2.23 2.92 6.34
CA HIS A 51 0.85 3.27 6.55
C HIS A 51 0.58 3.90 7.93
N ILE A 52 1.18 3.36 8.99
CA ILE A 52 1.08 3.95 10.33
C ILE A 52 1.65 5.37 10.34
N LEU A 53 2.79 5.59 9.67
CA LEU A 53 3.37 6.93 9.53
C LEU A 53 2.47 7.84 8.70
N SER A 54 1.87 7.35 7.62
CA SER A 54 0.90 8.11 6.81
C SER A 54 -0.33 8.53 7.60
N ALA A 55 -0.87 7.61 8.42
CA ALA A 55 -1.98 7.88 9.32
C ALA A 55 -1.62 8.92 10.38
N MET A 56 -0.43 8.78 10.99
CA MET A 56 0.07 9.71 12.00
C MET A 56 0.25 11.13 11.45
N LEU A 57 0.81 11.26 10.24
CA LEU A 57 0.96 12.55 9.55
C LEU A 57 -0.39 13.22 9.22
N SER A 58 -1.47 12.44 9.19
CA SER A 58 -2.84 12.91 8.98
C SER A 58 -3.65 13.05 10.27
N GLY A 59 -3.02 12.91 11.44
CA GLY A 59 -3.70 13.03 12.73
C GLY A 59 -4.54 11.81 13.13
N PHE A 60 -4.26 10.62 12.60
CA PHE A 60 -4.99 9.37 12.88
C PHE A 60 -6.53 9.51 12.72
N PRO A 61 -7.04 9.83 11.51
CA PRO A 61 -8.46 10.16 11.30
C PRO A 61 -9.47 9.03 11.65
N LEU A 62 -9.01 7.78 11.67
CA LEU A 62 -9.79 6.58 12.05
C LEU A 62 -9.28 5.95 13.35
N GLY A 63 -8.39 6.65 14.08
CA GLY A 63 -7.81 6.17 15.32
C GLY A 63 -7.13 4.80 15.18
N PRO A 64 -7.36 3.87 16.13
CA PRO A 64 -6.73 2.54 16.17
C PRO A 64 -7.03 1.64 14.96
N LEU A 65 -8.06 1.94 14.15
CA LEU A 65 -8.38 1.16 12.96
C LEU A 65 -7.23 1.12 11.96
N HIS A 66 -6.34 2.13 11.96
CA HIS A 66 -5.13 2.13 11.13
C HIS A 66 -4.16 0.98 11.43
N VAL A 67 -4.21 0.38 12.63
CA VAL A 67 -3.44 -0.83 12.91
C VAL A 67 -3.96 -2.01 12.10
N ILE A 68 -5.28 -2.14 11.98
CA ILE A 68 -5.92 -3.17 11.16
C ILE A 68 -5.60 -2.93 9.68
N ILE A 69 -5.74 -1.69 9.20
CA ILE A 69 -5.41 -1.33 7.81
C ILE A 69 -3.92 -1.59 7.53
N ALA A 70 -3.02 -1.27 8.45
CA ALA A 70 -1.59 -1.54 8.30
C ALA A 70 -1.30 -3.05 8.18
N LEU A 71 -2.05 -3.91 8.87
CA LEU A 71 -1.94 -5.36 8.74
C LEU A 71 -2.46 -5.84 7.37
N GLU A 72 -3.60 -5.33 6.91
CA GLU A 72 -4.12 -5.61 5.56
C GLU A 72 -3.12 -5.21 4.48
N MET A 73 -2.57 -4.00 4.57
CA MET A 73 -1.56 -3.50 3.63
C MET A 73 -0.27 -4.31 3.68
N SER A 74 0.15 -4.76 4.86
CA SER A 74 1.27 -5.69 5.00
C SER A 74 1.04 -7.00 4.25
N LEU A 75 -0.13 -7.62 4.43
CA LEU A 75 -0.51 -8.85 3.74
C LEU A 75 -0.58 -8.64 2.22
N LEU A 76 -1.18 -7.55 1.76
CA LEU A 76 -1.28 -7.23 0.34
C LEU A 76 0.11 -7.01 -0.28
N ALA A 77 1.02 -6.32 0.40
CA ALA A 77 2.39 -6.11 -0.07
C ALA A 77 3.22 -7.41 -0.07
N ILE A 78 3.01 -8.30 0.90
CA ILE A 78 3.59 -9.65 0.92
C ILE A 78 3.10 -10.46 -0.28
N CYS A 79 1.80 -10.50 -0.53
CA CYS A 79 1.21 -11.18 -1.68
C CYS A 79 1.74 -10.62 -3.01
N PHE A 80 1.77 -9.30 -3.16
CA PHE A 80 2.35 -8.64 -4.34
C PHE A 80 3.78 -9.10 -4.57
N SER A 81 4.60 -9.08 -3.52
CA SER A 81 6.01 -9.46 -3.58
C SER A 81 6.21 -10.92 -3.97
N LEU A 82 5.40 -11.82 -3.40
CA LEU A 82 5.43 -13.25 -3.73
C LEU A 82 5.10 -13.50 -5.20
N PHE A 83 4.00 -12.94 -5.70
CA PHE A 83 3.61 -13.12 -7.09
C PHE A 83 4.61 -12.49 -8.06
N TYR A 84 5.08 -11.27 -7.77
CA TYR A 84 6.01 -10.56 -8.65
C TYR A 84 7.37 -11.26 -8.71
N ARG A 85 7.90 -11.76 -7.58
CA ARG A 85 9.16 -12.52 -7.53
C ARG A 85 9.09 -13.82 -8.33
N LYS A 86 7.93 -14.50 -8.32
CA LYS A 86 7.68 -15.72 -9.10
C LYS A 86 7.43 -15.47 -10.59
N GLY A 87 7.47 -14.22 -11.05
CA GLY A 87 7.25 -13.84 -12.46
C GLY A 87 5.79 -13.57 -12.84
N TYR A 88 4.84 -13.76 -11.91
CA TYR A 88 3.42 -13.50 -12.14
C TYR A 88 3.08 -12.00 -11.99
N ARG A 89 3.71 -11.14 -12.79
CA ARG A 89 3.60 -9.66 -12.65
C ARG A 89 2.16 -9.16 -12.77
N LYS A 90 1.43 -9.63 -13.79
CA LYS A 90 0.02 -9.25 -13.99
C LYS A 90 -0.85 -9.63 -12.79
N VAL A 91 -0.62 -10.81 -12.23
CA VAL A 91 -1.34 -11.29 -11.04
C VAL A 91 -1.03 -10.41 -9.84
N ALA A 92 0.24 -10.06 -9.61
CA ALA A 92 0.64 -9.15 -8.53
C ALA A 92 -0.06 -7.78 -8.64
N ILE A 93 -0.06 -7.18 -9.84
CA ILE A 93 -0.70 -5.89 -10.11
C ILE A 93 -2.20 -5.96 -9.81
N VAL A 94 -2.91 -6.93 -10.41
CA VAL A 94 -4.35 -7.08 -10.23
C VAL A 94 -4.69 -7.38 -8.76
N GLN A 95 -3.92 -8.26 -8.11
CA GLN A 95 -4.13 -8.60 -6.71
C GLN A 95 -3.99 -7.38 -5.81
N PHE A 96 -2.99 -6.53 -6.00
CA PHE A 96 -2.83 -5.35 -5.16
C PHE A 96 -3.90 -4.30 -5.45
N VAL A 97 -4.24 -4.04 -6.72
CA VAL A 97 -5.26 -3.03 -7.08
C VAL A 97 -6.64 -3.43 -6.57
N ILE A 98 -7.06 -4.68 -6.79
CA ILE A 98 -8.36 -5.16 -6.31
C ILE A 98 -8.33 -5.36 -4.79
N GLY A 99 -7.26 -5.93 -4.26
CA GLY A 99 -7.11 -6.19 -2.83
C GLY A 99 -7.12 -4.91 -2.00
N ASN A 100 -6.37 -3.88 -2.40
CA ASN A 100 -6.32 -2.62 -1.67
C ASN A 100 -7.49 -1.69 -2.05
N GLY A 101 -7.87 -1.65 -3.33
CA GLY A 101 -8.90 -0.75 -3.84
C GLY A 101 -10.32 -1.14 -3.46
N VAL A 102 -10.61 -2.45 -3.40
CA VAL A 102 -11.97 -2.98 -3.25
C VAL A 102 -12.11 -3.86 -2.01
N ALA A 103 -11.15 -4.75 -1.76
CA ALA A 103 -11.29 -5.73 -0.67
C ALA A 103 -10.95 -5.15 0.72
N ALA A 104 -9.89 -4.36 0.83
CA ALA A 104 -9.43 -3.76 2.09
C ALA A 104 -10.50 -2.94 2.84
N PRO A 105 -11.39 -2.15 2.20
CA PRO A 105 -12.44 -1.45 2.94
C PRO A 105 -13.62 -2.35 3.38
N LEU A 106 -13.75 -3.61 2.90
CA LEU A 106 -14.87 -4.50 3.23
C LEU A 106 -14.99 -4.83 4.73
N PRO A 107 -13.90 -5.19 5.45
CA PRO A 107 -13.97 -5.52 6.87
C PRO A 107 -14.45 -4.35 7.75
N PHE A 108 -14.41 -3.13 7.24
CA PHE A 108 -14.86 -1.93 7.95
C PHE A 108 -16.34 -1.62 7.76
N ILE A 109 -17.07 -2.31 6.88
CA ILE A 109 -18.51 -2.10 6.67
C ILE A 109 -19.32 -2.22 7.98
N PRO A 110 -19.11 -3.23 8.85
CA PRO A 110 -19.85 -3.35 10.11
C PRO A 110 -19.57 -2.22 11.12
N ILE A 111 -18.43 -1.53 10.97
CA ILE A 111 -17.94 -0.53 11.94
C ILE A 111 -18.24 0.90 11.45
N LEU A 112 -18.00 1.16 10.16
CA LEU A 112 -18.07 2.50 9.54
C LEU A 112 -19.22 2.64 8.53
N GLY A 113 -19.92 1.54 8.23
CA GLY A 113 -21.08 1.50 7.34
C GLY A 113 -20.74 1.49 5.83
N MET A 114 -21.79 1.29 5.02
CA MET A 114 -21.67 1.26 3.56
C MET A 114 -21.25 2.62 2.95
N GLY A 115 -21.62 3.73 3.60
CA GLY A 115 -21.23 5.07 3.15
C GLY A 115 -19.70 5.25 3.11
N PHE A 116 -19.01 4.77 4.15
CA PHE A 116 -17.55 4.74 4.19
C PHE A 116 -16.98 3.91 3.04
N TYR A 117 -17.49 2.68 2.86
CA TYR A 117 -17.03 1.77 1.81
C TYR A 117 -17.08 2.44 0.43
N TYR A 118 -18.24 2.98 0.03
CA TYR A 118 -18.40 3.63 -1.28
C TYR A 118 -17.55 4.89 -1.42
N SER A 119 -17.38 5.67 -0.35
CA SER A 119 -16.53 6.87 -0.37
C SER A 119 -15.05 6.55 -0.60
N MET A 120 -14.61 5.36 -0.21
CA MET A 120 -13.21 4.94 -0.26
C MET A 120 -12.84 4.17 -1.54
N LEU A 121 -13.80 3.61 -2.27
CA LEU A 121 -13.53 2.86 -3.50
C LEU A 121 -12.69 3.66 -4.50
N PHE A 122 -13.17 4.86 -4.87
CA PHE A 122 -12.50 5.65 -5.91
C PHE A 122 -11.10 6.12 -5.48
N PRO A 123 -10.90 6.70 -4.29
CA PRO A 123 -9.56 7.08 -3.84
C PRO A 123 -8.60 5.89 -3.68
N LEU A 124 -9.06 4.76 -3.13
CA LEU A 124 -8.19 3.60 -2.93
C LEU A 124 -7.79 2.97 -4.26
N ILE A 125 -8.70 2.86 -5.23
CA ILE A 125 -8.36 2.36 -6.57
C ILE A 125 -7.28 3.24 -7.23
N ILE A 126 -7.45 4.56 -7.19
CA ILE A 126 -6.46 5.51 -7.74
C ILE A 126 -5.12 5.38 -7.03
N ALA A 127 -5.14 5.39 -5.69
CA ALA A 127 -3.94 5.24 -4.89
C ALA A 127 -3.23 3.92 -5.21
N SER A 128 -3.95 2.82 -5.32
CA SER A 128 -3.37 1.52 -5.67
C SER A 128 -2.75 1.50 -7.06
N ILE A 129 -3.42 2.06 -8.06
CA ILE A 129 -2.89 2.13 -9.43
C ILE A 129 -1.58 2.94 -9.44
N LEU A 130 -1.55 4.10 -8.78
CA LEU A 130 -0.36 4.94 -8.72
C LEU A 130 0.78 4.25 -7.98
N ASN A 131 0.50 3.68 -6.80
CA ASN A 131 1.49 2.98 -6.01
C ASN A 131 2.11 1.81 -6.81
N VAL A 132 1.28 0.96 -7.42
CA VAL A 132 1.75 -0.18 -8.21
C VAL A 132 2.53 0.27 -9.44
N SER A 133 2.08 1.33 -10.11
CA SER A 133 2.76 1.88 -11.30
C SER A 133 4.17 2.35 -10.94
N ILE A 134 4.30 3.15 -9.86
CA ILE A 134 5.59 3.63 -9.38
C ILE A 134 6.50 2.45 -9.00
N SER A 135 5.98 1.46 -8.27
CA SER A 135 6.76 0.29 -7.89
C SER A 135 7.25 -0.50 -9.10
N CYS A 136 6.38 -0.76 -10.07
CA CYS A 136 6.74 -1.50 -11.28
C CYS A 136 7.83 -0.76 -12.07
N LEU A 137 7.68 0.55 -12.27
CA LEU A 137 8.69 1.36 -12.97
C LEU A 137 10.06 1.28 -12.29
N VAL A 138 10.11 1.41 -10.97
CA VAL A 138 11.36 1.34 -10.20
C VAL A 138 11.98 -0.06 -10.28
N ILE A 139 11.18 -1.11 -10.06
CA ILE A 139 11.65 -2.50 -10.10
C ILE A 139 12.21 -2.86 -11.48
N GLU A 140 11.49 -2.51 -12.55
CA GLU A 140 11.93 -2.82 -13.91
C GLU A 140 13.18 -2.04 -14.31
N ARG A 141 13.27 -0.77 -13.92
CA ARG A 141 14.46 0.05 -14.17
C ARG A 141 15.68 -0.50 -13.44
N TYR A 142 15.51 -1.01 -12.22
CA TYR A 142 16.58 -1.63 -11.47
C TYR A 142 17.03 -2.96 -12.11
N ARG A 143 16.09 -3.82 -12.51
CA ARG A 143 16.39 -5.12 -13.13
C ARG A 143 17.05 -5.01 -14.51
N ARG A 144 16.81 -3.93 -15.28
CA ARG A 144 17.47 -3.73 -16.60
C ARG A 144 18.94 -3.30 -16.50
N LYS A 145 19.43 -2.90 -15.33
CA LYS A 145 20.82 -2.46 -15.11
C LYS A 145 21.76 -3.60 -14.70
N ILE A 146 21.22 -4.78 -14.42
CA ILE A 146 21.93 -6.01 -14.05
C ILE A 146 21.79 -6.98 -15.22
#